data_AF-A0A8T9D9E3-F1
#
_entry.id   AF-A0A8T9D9E3-F1
#
_cell.length_a   1.000
_cell.length_b   1.000
_cell.length_c   1.000
_cell.angle_alpha   90.00
_cell.angle_beta   90.00
_cell.angle_gamma   90.00
#
_symmetry.space_group_name_H-M   'P 1'
#
loop_
_entity.id
_entity.type
_entity.pdbx_description
1 polymer ?
#
loop_
_entity_poly.entity_id
_entity_poly.type
_entity_poly.pdbx_seq_one_letter_code
_entity_poly.pdbx_strand_id
1 'polypeptide(L)'
;MNQTPALVTEAKQNEAYFCSRGLARHGNVRHIFAGHVHRLIAGSWRGIPVSTLRSTNHQTALDFSDSWRLGEEAPAYAVIFIDADGVIVHFREFPIAGQRMPPTGSDADGSNPWHPVFPSAIPHLPQASGSLGKSRNSGH
;
A
#
# COMPACT_ATOMS: atom_id res chain seq x y z
N MET A 1 -19.99 35.62 -21.92
CA MET A 1 -20.23 34.26 -22.46
C MET A 1 -18.93 33.48 -22.34
N ASN A 2 -18.74 32.74 -21.24
CA ASN A 2 -17.57 31.88 -21.05
C ASN A 2 -17.95 30.46 -21.48
N GLN A 3 -17.45 30.02 -22.64
CA GLN A 3 -17.43 28.62 -23.01
C GLN A 3 -16.06 28.04 -22.65
N THR A 4 -15.94 27.41 -21.48
CA THR A 4 -14.87 26.44 -21.19
C THR A 4 -15.25 25.54 -19.99
N PRO A 5 -16.15 24.54 -20.19
CA PRO A 5 -16.08 23.31 -19.38
C PRO A 5 -15.97 22.01 -20.20
N ALA A 6 -16.25 22.04 -21.51
CA ALA A 6 -16.41 20.82 -22.31
C ALA A 6 -15.08 20.07 -22.57
N LEU A 7 -14.02 20.78 -22.95
CA LEU A 7 -12.77 20.16 -23.41
C LEU A 7 -12.01 19.40 -22.31
N VAL A 8 -12.03 19.89 -21.05
CA VAL A 8 -11.38 19.21 -19.92
C VAL A 8 -12.14 17.94 -19.53
N THR A 9 -13.47 17.98 -19.65
CA THR A 9 -14.33 16.83 -19.35
C THR A 9 -14.14 15.73 -20.41
N GLU A 10 -14.08 16.10 -21.68
CA GLU A 10 -13.80 15.17 -22.78
C GLU A 10 -12.41 14.53 -22.66
N ALA A 11 -11.37 15.27 -22.30
CA ALA A 11 -10.03 14.72 -22.11
C ALA A 11 -9.99 13.66 -20.99
N LYS A 12 -10.61 13.93 -19.83
CA LYS A 12 -10.72 12.94 -18.73
C LYS A 12 -11.55 11.72 -19.11
N GLN A 13 -12.62 11.91 -19.88
CA GLN A 13 -13.44 10.82 -20.41
C GLN A 13 -12.66 9.97 -21.42
N ASN A 14 -11.79 10.58 -22.23
CA ASN A 14 -10.97 9.90 -23.23
C ASN A 14 -9.91 8.97 -22.58
N GLU A 15 -9.33 9.38 -21.45
CA GLU A 15 -8.37 8.54 -20.71
C GLU A 15 -9.05 7.32 -20.07
N ALA A 16 -10.20 7.53 -19.40
CA ALA A 16 -10.99 6.44 -18.83
C ALA A 16 -11.49 5.48 -19.93
N TYR A 17 -11.84 6.01 -21.10
CA TYR A 17 -12.22 5.22 -22.27
C TYR A 17 -11.05 4.37 -22.77
N PHE A 18 -9.85 4.94 -22.91
CA PHE A 18 -8.66 4.20 -23.34
C PHE A 18 -8.32 3.06 -22.37
N CYS A 19 -8.33 3.35 -21.07
CA CYS A 19 -8.14 2.35 -20.03
C CYS A 19 -9.18 1.23 -20.14
N SER A 20 -10.46 1.58 -20.29
CA SER A 20 -11.54 0.59 -20.43
C SER A 20 -11.36 -0.33 -21.64
N ARG A 21 -10.89 0.21 -22.79
CA ARG A 21 -10.63 -0.60 -23.99
C ARG A 21 -9.43 -1.52 -23.81
N GLY A 22 -8.39 -1.06 -23.12
CA GLY A 22 -7.24 -1.90 -22.77
C GLY A 22 -7.65 -3.07 -21.88
N LEU A 23 -8.42 -2.80 -20.82
CA LEU A 23 -8.93 -3.83 -19.91
C LEU A 23 -9.89 -4.80 -20.60
N ALA A 24 -10.77 -4.32 -21.49
CA ALA A 24 -11.66 -5.19 -22.25
C ALA A 24 -10.90 -6.17 -23.18
N ARG A 25 -9.70 -5.78 -23.65
CA ARG A 25 -8.82 -6.67 -24.44
C ARG A 25 -8.08 -7.69 -23.57
N HIS A 26 -7.89 -7.39 -22.29
CA HIS A 26 -7.16 -8.22 -21.33
C HIS A 26 -8.10 -8.61 -20.18
N GLY A 27 -8.86 -9.70 -20.36
CA GLY A 27 -9.87 -10.16 -19.39
C GLY A 27 -9.33 -10.75 -18.08
N ASN A 28 -8.06 -10.56 -17.77
CA ASN A 28 -7.37 -11.13 -16.61
C ASN A 28 -6.81 -10.07 -15.64
N VAL A 29 -7.25 -8.82 -15.75
CA VAL A 29 -6.85 -7.77 -14.79
C VAL A 29 -7.59 -7.95 -13.48
N ARG A 30 -6.82 -8.14 -12.40
CA ARG A 30 -7.34 -8.45 -11.06
C ARG A 30 -7.38 -7.25 -10.10
N HIS A 31 -6.62 -6.19 -10.37
CA HIS A 31 -6.59 -4.96 -9.56
C HIS A 31 -5.99 -3.80 -10.36
N ILE A 32 -6.43 -2.57 -10.09
CA ILE A 32 -5.85 -1.33 -10.63
C ILE A 32 -5.24 -0.52 -9.50
N PHE A 33 -3.93 -0.28 -9.57
CA PHE A 33 -3.22 0.63 -8.67
C PHE A 33 -2.96 1.96 -9.35
N ALA A 34 -3.25 3.08 -8.69
CA ALA A 34 -3.01 4.40 -9.25
C ALA A 34 -2.45 5.39 -8.22
N GLY A 35 -1.65 6.34 -8.71
CA GLY A 35 -1.12 7.45 -7.92
C GLY A 35 -1.83 8.76 -8.26
N HIS A 36 -1.04 9.83 -8.40
CA HIS A 36 -1.46 11.17 -8.82
C HIS A 36 -2.29 11.97 -7.80
N VAL A 37 -3.38 11.40 -7.27
CA VAL A 37 -4.31 12.13 -6.37
C VAL A 37 -3.75 12.25 -4.94
N HIS A 38 -2.65 11.55 -4.61
CA HIS A 38 -2.04 11.54 -3.27
C HIS A 38 -3.09 11.34 -2.17
N ARG A 39 -3.92 10.31 -2.37
CA ARG A 39 -5.05 9.95 -1.51
C ARG A 39 -5.19 8.45 -1.45
N LEU A 40 -5.55 7.93 -0.29
CA LEU A 40 -6.09 6.58 -0.20
C LEU A 40 -7.55 6.59 -0.64
N ILE A 41 -7.82 5.98 -1.78
CA ILE A 41 -9.18 5.72 -2.30
C ILE A 41 -9.20 4.24 -2.64
N ALA A 42 -10.22 3.53 -2.18
CA ALA A 42 -10.43 2.12 -2.50
C ALA A 42 -11.85 1.91 -3.00
N GLY A 43 -12.02 1.05 -4.00
CA GLY A 43 -13.32 0.77 -4.58
C GLY A 43 -13.24 -0.25 -5.70
N SER A 44 -14.22 -0.22 -6.60
CA SER A 44 -14.20 -1.03 -7.81
C SER A 44 -14.63 -0.19 -9.01
N TRP A 45 -14.07 -0.52 -10.18
CA TRP A 45 -14.47 0.07 -11.45
C TRP A 45 -14.74 -1.05 -12.44
N ARG A 46 -15.99 -1.13 -12.91
CA ARG A 46 -16.47 -2.21 -13.81
C ARG A 46 -16.16 -3.62 -13.27
N GLY A 47 -16.25 -3.80 -11.95
CA GLY A 47 -15.99 -5.07 -11.27
C GLY A 47 -14.51 -5.34 -10.96
N ILE A 48 -13.58 -4.48 -11.40
CA ILE A 48 -12.15 -4.62 -11.09
C ILE A 48 -11.84 -3.78 -9.84
N PRO A 49 -11.26 -4.37 -8.77
CA PRO A 49 -10.81 -3.62 -7.60
C PRO A 49 -9.83 -2.50 -7.97
N VAL A 50 -9.98 -1.33 -7.33
CA VAL A 50 -9.12 -0.16 -7.53
C VAL A 50 -8.60 0.33 -6.19
N SER A 51 -7.33 0.70 -6.14
CA SER A 51 -6.75 1.39 -4.99
C SER A 51 -5.82 2.52 -5.44
N THR A 52 -6.00 3.71 -4.87
CA THR A 52 -5.04 4.80 -4.97
C THR A 52 -4.20 4.91 -3.72
N LEU A 53 -2.99 5.44 -3.87
CA LEU A 53 -2.05 5.59 -2.77
C LEU A 53 -1.87 7.05 -2.37
N ARG A 54 -1.63 7.23 -1.06
CA ARG A 54 -0.98 8.44 -0.55
C ARG A 54 0.45 8.52 -1.04
N SER A 55 0.97 9.74 -1.07
CA SER A 55 2.35 10.05 -1.43
C SER A 55 3.31 9.81 -0.26
N THR A 56 4.58 9.62 -0.56
CA THR A 56 5.67 9.63 0.41
C THR A 56 6.05 11.04 0.87
N ASN A 57 5.34 12.07 0.41
CA ASN A 57 5.54 13.46 0.80
C ASN A 57 4.20 14.13 1.16
N HIS A 58 3.74 15.08 0.36
CA HIS A 58 2.52 15.86 0.63
C HIS A 58 1.27 15.14 0.12
N GLN A 59 0.17 15.32 0.85
CA GLN A 59 -1.13 14.75 0.49
C GLN A 59 -2.06 15.81 -0.08
N THR A 60 -3.10 15.35 -0.74
CA THR A 60 -4.25 16.17 -1.13
C THR A 60 -5.26 16.19 0.01
N ALA A 61 -5.91 17.32 0.30
CA ALA A 61 -6.94 17.42 1.35
C ALA A 61 -8.28 16.82 0.93
N LEU A 62 -9.05 16.21 1.86
CA LEU A 62 -10.31 15.51 1.53
C LEU A 62 -11.39 16.54 1.30
N ASP A 63 -11.51 16.95 0.05
CA ASP A 63 -12.41 17.99 -0.37
C ASP A 63 -13.21 17.49 -1.57
N PHE A 64 -14.53 17.52 -1.43
CA PHE A 64 -15.47 17.14 -2.48
C PHE A 64 -15.98 18.36 -3.27
N SER A 65 -15.48 19.56 -2.97
CA SER A 65 -15.66 20.74 -3.80
C SER A 65 -14.68 20.75 -4.98
N ASP A 66 -14.83 21.72 -5.88
CA ASP A 66 -13.93 21.91 -7.03
C ASP A 66 -12.59 22.58 -6.64
N SER A 67 -12.24 22.58 -5.35
CA SER A 67 -11.04 23.25 -4.82
C SER A 67 -9.91 22.25 -4.55
N TRP A 68 -8.67 22.65 -4.88
CA TRP A 68 -7.46 21.91 -4.54
C TRP A 68 -6.81 22.50 -3.29
N ARG A 69 -6.46 21.64 -2.33
CA ARG A 69 -5.71 22.02 -1.12
C ARG A 69 -4.75 20.91 -0.69
N LEU A 70 -3.66 21.31 -0.03
CA LEU A 70 -2.75 20.38 0.64
C LEU A 70 -3.42 19.77 1.87
N GLY A 71 -3.28 18.46 2.01
CA GLY A 71 -3.69 17.69 3.17
C GLY A 71 -2.60 17.66 4.24
N GLU A 72 -3.01 17.50 5.49
CA GLU A 72 -2.13 17.40 6.65
C GLU A 72 -1.82 15.94 7.03
N GLU A 73 -2.37 14.98 6.28
CA GLU A 73 -2.17 13.56 6.55
C GLU A 73 -0.69 13.16 6.39
N ALA A 74 -0.25 12.21 7.22
CA ALA A 74 1.13 11.73 7.18
C ALA A 74 1.49 11.13 5.81
N PRO A 75 2.78 11.22 5.40
CA PRO A 75 3.32 10.44 4.32
C PRO A 75 3.07 8.95 4.51
N ALA A 76 2.85 8.26 3.40
CA ALA A 76 2.59 6.83 3.43
C ALA A 76 3.10 6.12 2.19
N TYR A 77 3.21 4.80 2.32
CA TYR A 77 3.43 3.86 1.23
C TYR A 77 2.48 2.67 1.42
N ALA A 78 2.44 1.75 0.45
CA ALA A 78 1.72 0.50 0.61
C ALA A 78 2.62 -0.71 0.30
N VAL A 79 2.33 -1.82 0.98
CA VAL A 79 2.88 -3.15 0.70
C VAL A 79 1.75 -3.99 0.12
N ILE A 80 1.96 -4.54 -1.07
CA ILE A 80 0.91 -5.28 -1.80
C ILE A 80 1.31 -6.75 -1.87
N PHE A 81 0.43 -7.62 -1.37
CA PHE A 81 0.55 -9.07 -1.53
C PHE A 81 -0.37 -9.51 -2.67
N ILE A 82 0.16 -10.32 -3.58
CA ILE A 82 -0.54 -10.80 -4.77
C ILE A 82 -0.25 -12.30 -4.90
N ASP A 83 -1.30 -13.10 -5.01
CA ASP A 83 -1.21 -14.54 -5.25
C ASP A 83 -2.26 -14.99 -6.29
N ALA A 84 -2.54 -16.30 -6.35
CA ALA A 84 -3.55 -16.86 -7.25
C ALA A 84 -4.99 -16.50 -6.82
N ASP A 85 -5.22 -16.35 -5.52
CA ASP A 85 -6.54 -16.22 -4.91
C ASP A 85 -6.95 -14.78 -4.69
N GLY A 86 -6.01 -13.83 -4.64
CA GLY A 86 -6.35 -12.43 -4.46
C GLY A 86 -5.21 -11.43 -4.41
N VAL A 87 -5.59 -10.23 -3.98
CA VAL A 87 -4.74 -9.06 -3.81
C VAL A 87 -5.07 -8.44 -2.46
N ILE A 88 -4.05 -8.23 -1.63
CA ILE A 88 -4.16 -7.56 -0.33
C ILE A 88 -3.25 -6.33 -0.35
N VAL A 89 -3.79 -5.17 0.04
CA VAL A 89 -3.07 -3.89 0.07
C VAL A 89 -2.95 -3.41 1.50
N HIS A 90 -1.74 -3.42 2.04
CA HIS A 90 -1.43 -2.89 3.36
C HIS A 90 -0.93 -1.46 3.24
N PHE A 91 -1.70 -0.50 3.76
CA PHE A 91 -1.29 0.90 3.79
C PHE A 91 -0.52 1.20 5.07
N ARG A 92 0.63 1.87 4.92
CA ARG A 92 1.50 2.22 6.04
C ARG A 92 1.88 3.69 6.03
N GLU A 93 1.53 4.36 7.11
CA GLU A 93 2.00 5.70 7.44
C GLU A 93 3.38 5.67 8.08
N PHE A 94 4.16 6.71 7.81
CA PHE A 94 5.39 6.97 8.54
C PHE A 94 5.42 8.42 9.02
N PRO A 95 5.95 8.66 10.23
CA PRO A 95 5.92 9.98 10.84
C PRO A 95 6.80 10.96 10.07
N ILE A 96 6.32 12.20 9.95
CA ILE A 96 7.19 13.34 9.62
C ILE A 96 8.05 13.62 10.86
N ALA A 97 9.34 13.90 10.66
CA ALA A 97 10.26 14.21 11.75
C ALA A 97 9.65 15.27 12.70
N GLY A 98 9.42 14.88 13.96
CA GLY A 98 8.77 15.72 14.98
C GLY A 98 7.45 15.16 15.54
N GLN A 99 6.79 14.22 14.87
CA GLN A 99 5.60 13.53 15.40
C GLN A 99 5.91 12.07 15.75
N ARG A 100 6.60 11.85 16.86
CA ARG A 100 6.68 10.51 17.47
C ARG A 100 5.36 10.29 18.21
N MET A 101 4.52 9.39 17.71
CA MET A 101 3.41 8.86 18.52
C MET A 101 4.04 8.26 19.79
N PRO A 102 3.65 8.69 21.00
CA PRO A 102 4.10 8.03 22.21
C PRO A 102 3.64 6.56 22.15
N PRO A 103 4.48 5.60 22.56
CA PRO A 103 4.06 4.21 22.61
C PRO A 103 2.83 4.11 23.53
N THR A 104 1.70 3.65 23.00
CA THR A 104 0.56 3.26 23.82
C THR A 104 0.87 1.88 24.39
N GLY A 105 1.55 1.88 25.53
CA GLY A 105 1.94 0.69 26.29
C GLY A 105 2.60 1.17 27.57
N SER A 106 2.37 0.45 28.67
CA SER A 106 2.71 0.81 30.06
C SER A 106 4.21 1.00 30.38
N ASP A 107 5.07 1.11 29.38
CA ASP A 107 6.52 1.19 29.56
C ASP A 107 7.00 2.65 29.61
N ALA A 108 6.24 3.52 30.27
CA ALA A 108 6.65 4.89 30.63
C ALA A 108 7.70 4.91 31.77
N ASP A 109 8.49 3.85 31.86
CA ASP A 109 9.71 3.75 32.64
C ASP A 109 10.81 4.44 31.81
N GLY A 110 11.26 5.60 32.28
CA GLY A 110 12.18 6.49 31.56
C GLY A 110 13.61 5.98 31.37
N SER A 111 13.83 4.69 31.11
CA SER A 111 15.16 4.14 30.86
C SER A 111 15.47 4.01 29.35
N ASN A 112 16.17 5.03 28.86
CA ASN A 112 17.01 5.07 27.64
C ASN A 112 16.32 5.25 26.25
N PRO A 113 16.30 6.47 25.68
CA PRO A 113 15.62 6.78 24.43
C PRO A 113 16.36 6.34 23.13
N TRP A 114 17.52 5.68 23.23
CA TRP A 114 18.39 5.39 22.07
C TRP A 114 18.70 3.90 21.82
N HIS A 115 17.99 2.95 22.44
CA HIS A 115 18.13 1.55 22.03
C HIS A 115 17.33 1.26 20.76
N PRO A 116 17.96 0.87 19.63
CA PRO A 116 17.24 0.30 18.51
C PRO A 116 16.62 -1.03 18.95
N VAL A 117 15.28 -1.08 19.01
CA VAL A 117 14.55 -2.33 19.19
C VAL A 117 14.60 -3.08 17.86
N PHE A 118 15.62 -3.92 17.70
CA PHE A 118 15.55 -4.99 16.71
C PHE A 118 14.58 -6.05 17.25
N PRO A 119 13.59 -6.52 16.48
CA PRO A 119 12.76 -7.63 16.91
C PRO A 119 13.66 -8.85 17.08
N SER A 120 13.91 -9.24 18.33
CA SER A 120 14.55 -10.51 18.66
C SER A 120 13.57 -11.63 18.31
N ALA A 121 14.01 -12.49 17.40
CA ALA A 121 13.39 -13.75 16.98
C ALA A 121 12.16 -13.64 16.04
N ILE A 122 12.39 -14.08 14.81
CA ILE A 122 11.36 -14.61 13.92
C ILE A 122 10.74 -15.84 14.63
N PRO A 123 9.42 -15.91 14.83
CA PRO A 123 8.78 -17.10 15.38
C PRO A 123 8.95 -18.29 14.42
N HIS A 124 9.71 -19.27 14.89
CA HIS A 124 9.74 -20.70 14.56
C HIS A 124 8.98 -21.16 13.31
N LEU A 125 9.72 -21.43 12.23
CA LEU A 125 9.31 -22.36 11.19
C LEU A 125 9.35 -23.79 11.79
N PRO A 126 8.31 -24.63 11.68
CA PRO A 126 8.43 -26.03 12.10
C PRO A 126 9.45 -26.75 11.22
N GLN A 127 10.49 -27.30 11.83
CA GLN A 127 11.45 -28.15 11.13
C GLN A 127 10.76 -29.47 10.76
N ALA A 128 10.72 -29.79 9.47
CA ALA A 128 10.31 -31.10 9.00
C ALA A 128 11.33 -32.15 9.46
N SER A 129 10.91 -33.09 10.32
CA SER A 129 11.71 -34.24 10.72
C SER A 129 11.80 -35.27 9.58
N GLY A 130 12.77 -35.08 8.69
CA GLY A 130 13.19 -36.09 7.73
C GLY A 130 14.44 -36.81 8.22
N SER A 131 14.30 -37.98 8.84
CA SER A 131 15.43 -38.85 9.15
C SER A 131 15.93 -39.53 7.87
N LEU A 132 16.93 -38.95 7.20
CA LEU A 132 17.67 -39.63 6.14
C LEU A 132 18.94 -40.23 6.74
N GLY A 133 18.92 -41.54 6.95
CA GLY A 133 20.03 -42.31 7.49
C GLY A 133 21.29 -42.17 6.64
N LYS A 134 22.43 -41.92 7.30
CA LYS A 134 23.76 -42.22 6.77
C LYS A 134 24.37 -43.31 7.62
N SER A 135 24.19 -44.55 7.15
CA SER A 135 25.08 -45.66 7.48
C SER A 135 26.51 -45.26 7.07
N ARG A 136 27.41 -45.21 8.05
CA ARG A 136 28.86 -45.17 7.81
C ARG A 136 29.42 -46.47 8.35
N ASN A 137 30.00 -47.23 7.44
CA ASN A 137 30.73 -48.46 7.68
C ASN A 137 32.22 -48.11 7.89
N SER A 138 32.77 -48.47 9.04
CA SER A 138 34.21 -48.62 9.35
C SER A 138 34.25 -49.32 10.72
N GLY A 139 34.63 -50.59 10.86
CA GLY A 139 35.81 -51.23 10.33
C GLY A 139 36.74 -51.53 11.51
N HIS A 140 36.51 -52.67 12.16
CA HIS A 140 37.45 -53.48 12.93
C HIS A 140 36.96 -54.93 12.92
#